data_AF-A0A0R1KB03-F1
#
_entry.id   AF-A0A0R1KB03-F1
#
_cell.length_a   1.000
_cell.length_b   1.000
_cell.length_c   1.000
_cell.angle_alpha   90.00
_cell.angle_beta   90.00
_cell.angle_gamma   90.00
#
_symmetry.space_group_name_H-M   'P 1'
#
loop_
_entity.id
_entity.type
_entity.pdbx_description
1 polymer ?
#
loop_
_entity_poly.entity_id
_entity_poly.type
_entity_poly.pdbx_seq_one_letter_code
_entity_poly.pdbx_strand_id
1 'polypeptide(L)'
;MRFEQLKRQPNAILRKKLYKSGKSWVIASTLAFAGGMILLGSAQGTTVKADVTDGVATEGTAIAPSNIGETDGSNTETEEDSGSTKTEAQPSDANSDKGTGDSAGTTQDSTGSGNGKETTSNTDKTQAFAVPATGNINGDNTDTVQSDKTQQAAPVAPSDDTSINYGNVGANNDFAGSSWYINQGVLHIGAGTWGDINGFKWGKNPSKIESIYFDGPVTAGSSISGLFSGLTNLRSVGNMKGNFDTSKTTDFSTMFMNSGLTSFDFSILNMSNAIEISSMFENTNITSVNLSSINAPNLLNCSRMFANTAELKAANLSNFNFYSSDIQYMFTQSGLTSINLSGINTSNTKNDYGVFDGDTKLVDLDLSDFTMNTQTLEYGYNLLLFLGSQPADHVTLNDVKIHSLTLNPTLNLADSGLVFNTNLYKGWVSDKNPTADPISSEKLMSEYDGTNSPKEIQTWTLVKKDPVKPYNLTVNISYDDNPKKDTQLLILPGNPEDISNDSVFQSDLDKLPNNNQTLDFKNTSFYLSAFSNEASESHLIDFAKFVGLSDTETNLKVIINALVDLLKQQGMLSKGGDGSPINFVDAHYKTYEAPAVTPPVHNGGSSSNSSNSSATEPDREVDDVN
;
A
#
# COMPACT_ATOMS: atom_id res chain seq x y z
N MET A 1 42.91 -21.53 -9.53
CA MET A 1 42.17 -20.39 -8.95
C MET A 1 42.59 -20.25 -7.49
N ARG A 2 42.92 -19.03 -7.03
CA ARG A 2 42.88 -18.69 -5.59
C ARG A 2 41.52 -18.02 -5.35
N PHE A 3 40.85 -18.40 -4.26
CA PHE A 3 39.71 -17.64 -3.76
C PHE A 3 40.20 -16.81 -2.58
N GLU A 4 40.05 -15.49 -2.66
CA GLU A 4 40.21 -14.62 -1.49
C GLU A 4 39.10 -14.92 -0.49
N GLN A 5 39.49 -15.22 0.75
CA GLN A 5 38.55 -15.71 1.76
C GLN A 5 38.02 -14.54 2.60
N LEU A 6 36.80 -14.09 2.29
CA LEU A 6 36.10 -13.03 3.02
C LEU A 6 36.03 -13.36 4.53
N LYS A 7 36.78 -12.60 5.33
CA LYS A 7 36.88 -12.76 6.79
C LYS A 7 35.63 -12.23 7.50
N ARG A 8 34.56 -13.02 7.61
CA ARG A 8 33.42 -12.75 8.54
C ARG A 8 32.59 -13.99 8.88
N GLN A 9 33.17 -14.93 9.64
CA GLN A 9 32.50 -15.88 10.56
C GLN A 9 33.56 -16.87 11.12
N PRO A 10 33.77 -16.97 12.45
CA PRO A 10 34.81 -17.86 13.00
C PRO A 10 34.38 -19.33 13.19
N ASN A 11 33.07 -19.62 13.22
CA ASN A 11 32.54 -20.88 13.78
C ASN A 11 31.95 -21.87 12.76
N ALA A 12 32.02 -21.59 11.46
CA ALA A 12 31.50 -22.44 10.39
C ALA A 12 32.60 -22.79 9.38
N ILE A 13 32.89 -24.10 9.20
CA ILE A 13 33.88 -24.56 8.22
C ILE A 13 33.16 -25.38 7.14
N LEU A 14 32.83 -24.73 6.01
CA LEU A 14 32.29 -25.39 4.83
C LEU A 14 33.40 -26.12 4.07
N ARG A 15 33.41 -27.45 4.05
CA ARG A 15 34.38 -28.26 3.30
C ARG A 15 33.74 -28.81 2.04
N LYS A 16 34.03 -28.19 0.89
CA LYS A 16 33.68 -28.74 -0.43
C LYS A 16 34.77 -29.74 -0.86
N LYS A 17 34.37 -30.96 -1.19
CA LYS A 17 35.24 -31.97 -1.81
C LYS A 17 34.68 -32.37 -3.18
N LEU A 18 35.57 -32.45 -4.15
CA LEU A 18 35.25 -32.90 -5.51
C LEU A 18 35.53 -34.40 -5.63
N TYR A 19 34.52 -35.17 -6.03
CA TYR A 19 34.59 -36.62 -6.21
C TYR A 19 34.41 -36.96 -7.69
N LYS A 20 35.24 -37.84 -8.24
CA LYS A 20 35.07 -38.34 -9.61
C LYS A 20 34.17 -39.58 -9.59
N SER A 21 33.06 -39.54 -10.32
CA SER A 21 32.16 -40.68 -10.51
C SER A 21 31.96 -40.93 -12.00
N GLY A 22 32.57 -42.01 -12.50
CA GLY A 22 32.61 -42.31 -13.94
C GLY A 22 33.26 -41.16 -14.74
N LYS A 23 32.51 -40.60 -15.69
CA LYS A 23 32.92 -39.44 -16.50
C LYS A 23 32.60 -38.08 -15.86
N SER A 24 31.85 -38.05 -14.75
CA SER A 24 31.38 -36.81 -14.11
C SER A 24 32.19 -36.46 -12.85
N TRP A 25 32.21 -35.18 -12.50
CA TRP A 25 32.69 -34.70 -11.21
C TRP A 25 31.51 -34.22 -10.36
N VAL A 26 31.46 -34.66 -9.10
CA VAL A 26 30.39 -34.36 -8.14
C VAL A 26 30.99 -33.53 -7.00
N ILE A 27 30.39 -32.39 -6.69
CA ILE A 27 30.75 -31.58 -5.52
C ILE A 27 29.90 -32.04 -4.34
N ALA A 28 30.53 -32.70 -3.35
CA ALA A 28 29.90 -32.90 -2.05
C ALA A 28 30.38 -31.81 -1.09
N SER A 29 29.45 -31.11 -0.45
CA SER A 29 29.73 -30.10 0.56
C SER A 29 29.37 -30.65 1.94
N THR A 30 30.33 -30.71 2.86
CA THR A 30 30.03 -30.98 4.27
C THR A 30 30.14 -29.72 5.11
N LEU A 31 29.14 -29.49 5.95
CA LEU A 31 29.11 -28.42 6.93
C LEU A 31 29.43 -29.01 8.31
N ALA A 32 30.41 -28.42 9.00
CA ALA A 32 30.79 -28.82 10.35
C ALA A 32 30.76 -27.61 11.28
N PHE A 33 30.01 -27.75 12.37
CA PHE A 33 29.94 -26.77 13.46
C PHE A 33 30.93 -27.12 14.57
N ALA A 34 31.29 -26.14 15.39
CA ALA A 34 32.14 -26.29 16.58
C ALA A 34 31.42 -27.02 17.74
N GLY A 35 30.89 -28.22 17.48
CA GLY A 35 30.15 -29.05 18.43
C GLY A 35 30.10 -30.55 18.07
N GLY A 36 30.89 -30.99 17.09
CA GLY A 36 31.07 -32.42 16.76
C GLY A 36 30.00 -33.07 15.87
N MET A 37 28.81 -32.48 15.72
CA MET A 37 27.81 -32.98 14.76
C MET A 37 28.24 -32.77 13.30
N ILE A 38 28.14 -33.85 12.52
CA ILE A 38 28.28 -33.86 11.06
C ILE A 38 26.90 -34.21 10.48
N LEU A 39 26.27 -33.26 9.80
CA LEU A 39 25.01 -33.49 9.08
C LEU A 39 25.32 -33.90 7.63
N LEU A 40 24.97 -35.14 7.27
CA LEU A 40 25.06 -35.66 5.91
C LEU A 40 23.71 -35.48 5.19
N GLY A 41 23.44 -34.26 4.74
CA GLY A 41 22.30 -33.97 3.86
C GLY A 41 22.53 -34.49 2.45
N SER A 42 21.65 -35.35 1.96
CA SER A 42 21.66 -35.86 0.58
C SER A 42 21.07 -34.83 -0.39
N ALA A 43 21.84 -33.79 -0.72
CA ALA A 43 21.47 -32.87 -1.80
C ALA A 43 21.43 -33.62 -3.15
N GLN A 44 20.39 -33.38 -3.96
CA GLN A 44 20.31 -33.93 -5.31
C GLN A 44 21.46 -33.37 -6.15
N GLY A 45 22.23 -34.27 -6.78
CA GLY A 45 23.52 -33.91 -7.40
C GLY A 45 23.37 -33.24 -8.76
N THR A 46 23.59 -31.93 -8.84
CA THR A 46 23.72 -31.20 -10.11
C THR A 46 24.90 -31.75 -10.93
N THR A 47 24.57 -32.54 -11.96
CA THR A 47 25.57 -33.21 -12.79
C THR A 47 26.01 -32.29 -13.92
N VAL A 48 27.09 -31.54 -13.70
CA VAL A 48 27.75 -30.74 -14.74
C VAL A 48 28.46 -31.68 -15.71
N LYS A 49 27.98 -31.75 -16.95
CA LYS A 49 28.73 -32.35 -18.06
C LYS A 49 29.81 -31.34 -18.49
N ALA A 50 31.03 -31.81 -18.69
CA ALA A 50 32.06 -31.00 -19.33
C ALA A 50 31.73 -30.87 -20.82
N ASP A 51 31.85 -29.65 -21.35
CA ASP A 51 31.90 -29.42 -22.80
C ASP A 51 33.20 -30.00 -23.37
N VAL A 52 33.15 -30.46 -24.63
CA VAL A 52 34.27 -31.16 -25.29
C VAL A 52 34.47 -30.56 -26.68
N THR A 53 35.33 -29.55 -26.74
CA THR A 53 35.92 -29.05 -27.99
C THR A 53 36.66 -30.15 -28.73
N ASP A 54 36.55 -30.16 -30.06
CA ASP A 54 37.07 -31.23 -30.92
C ASP A 54 38.53 -31.62 -30.69
N GLY A 55 38.78 -32.93 -30.64
CA GLY A 55 40.11 -33.53 -30.56
C GLY A 55 40.17 -34.80 -31.40
N VAL A 56 40.74 -34.71 -32.60
CA VAL A 56 40.89 -35.83 -33.53
C VAL A 56 42.09 -36.70 -33.16
N ALA A 57 41.88 -38.01 -32.89
CA ALA A 57 42.72 -39.13 -33.38
C ALA A 57 42.37 -40.52 -32.78
N THR A 58 41.92 -41.44 -33.65
CA THR A 58 42.28 -42.88 -33.78
C THR A 58 42.23 -43.90 -32.61
N GLU A 59 41.49 -44.99 -32.88
CA GLU A 59 41.73 -46.42 -32.55
C GLU A 59 41.55 -46.96 -31.10
N GLY A 60 41.00 -48.19 -30.96
CA GLY A 60 40.81 -48.82 -29.62
C GLY A 60 39.84 -50.02 -29.45
N THR A 61 39.17 -50.53 -30.49
CA THR A 61 38.54 -51.88 -30.63
C THR A 61 37.90 -52.62 -29.43
N ALA A 62 36.55 -52.67 -29.41
CA ALA A 62 35.67 -53.75 -28.88
C ALA A 62 35.67 -54.00 -27.33
N ILE A 63 34.77 -54.81 -26.72
CA ILE A 63 33.72 -55.76 -27.18
C ILE A 63 32.40 -55.52 -26.39
N ALA A 64 31.26 -55.93 -26.97
CA ALA A 64 29.90 -55.98 -26.37
C ALA A 64 29.73 -57.21 -25.41
N PRO A 65 28.53 -57.65 -24.91
CA PRO A 65 27.14 -57.22 -25.22
C PRO A 65 26.13 -57.18 -24.04
N SER A 66 24.84 -56.98 -24.38
CA SER A 66 23.60 -57.42 -23.69
C SER A 66 23.27 -56.87 -22.29
N ASN A 67 22.02 -56.80 -21.82
CA ASN A 67 20.62 -56.68 -22.33
C ASN A 67 19.70 -57.04 -21.13
N ILE A 68 18.37 -56.89 -21.29
CA ILE A 68 17.30 -57.11 -20.27
C ILE A 68 17.25 -55.91 -19.30
N GLY A 69 16.16 -55.18 -19.13
CA GLY A 69 14.76 -55.23 -19.60
C GLY A 69 14.03 -54.04 -18.92
N GLU A 70 12.79 -53.66 -19.20
CA GLU A 70 11.72 -54.21 -20.05
C GLU A 70 10.79 -53.04 -20.49
N THR A 71 9.99 -53.26 -21.55
CA THR A 71 8.65 -52.73 -21.94
C THR A 71 8.04 -51.46 -21.25
N ASP A 72 7.14 -50.68 -21.87
CA ASP A 72 6.25 -50.93 -23.03
C ASP A 72 5.80 -49.62 -23.73
N GLY A 73 5.12 -49.72 -24.89
CA GLY A 73 4.41 -48.60 -25.56
C GLY A 73 5.34 -47.62 -26.33
N SER A 74 5.38 -47.52 -27.67
CA SER A 74 4.36 -47.75 -28.71
C SER A 74 3.20 -46.74 -28.62
N ASN A 75 2.83 -45.96 -29.65
CA ASN A 75 3.19 -46.05 -31.08
C ASN A 75 2.93 -44.72 -31.85
N THR A 76 3.59 -44.50 -33.01
CA THR A 76 3.12 -43.83 -34.28
C THR A 76 2.31 -42.51 -34.24
N GLU A 77 2.38 -41.56 -35.18
CA GLU A 77 3.04 -41.33 -36.50
C GLU A 77 2.93 -39.79 -36.79
N THR A 78 3.34 -39.15 -37.90
CA THR A 78 3.76 -39.58 -39.25
C THR A 78 4.84 -38.61 -39.84
N GLU A 79 5.07 -38.71 -41.15
CA GLU A 79 5.87 -37.87 -42.08
C GLU A 79 5.09 -36.59 -42.50
N GLU A 80 5.53 -35.65 -43.36
CA GLU A 80 6.53 -35.52 -44.45
C GLU A 80 7.16 -34.10 -44.38
N ASP A 81 8.19 -33.62 -45.10
CA ASP A 81 9.34 -34.02 -45.93
C ASP A 81 9.93 -32.68 -46.50
N SER A 82 11.08 -32.71 -47.19
CA SER A 82 11.62 -31.66 -48.09
C SER A 82 12.09 -30.31 -47.47
N GLY A 83 13.26 -29.75 -47.84
CA GLY A 83 14.36 -30.27 -48.66
C GLY A 83 15.29 -29.16 -49.22
N SER A 84 16.62 -29.40 -49.24
CA SER A 84 17.67 -28.59 -49.92
C SER A 84 17.90 -27.13 -49.42
N THR A 85 19.07 -26.48 -49.58
CA THR A 85 20.48 -26.88 -49.84
C THR A 85 21.43 -25.79 -49.28
N LYS A 86 22.72 -26.11 -49.08
CA LYS A 86 23.79 -25.12 -48.79
C LYS A 86 24.58 -24.77 -50.06
N THR A 87 25.05 -23.52 -50.16
CA THR A 87 26.27 -23.16 -50.91
C THR A 87 27.07 -22.03 -50.21
N GLU A 88 28.34 -22.34 -49.98
CA GLU A 88 29.60 -21.55 -49.96
C GLU A 88 29.63 -20.09 -50.48
N ALA A 89 30.64 -19.23 -50.18
CA ALA A 89 31.72 -19.21 -49.17
C ALA A 89 32.49 -17.86 -49.13
N GLN A 90 33.39 -17.74 -48.14
CA GLN A 90 34.61 -16.87 -47.93
C GLN A 90 35.38 -16.30 -49.17
N PRO A 91 36.43 -15.43 -49.00
CA PRO A 91 37.13 -14.90 -47.80
C PRO A 91 37.10 -13.34 -47.75
N SER A 92 38.03 -12.49 -47.23
CA SER A 92 39.35 -12.59 -46.54
C SER A 92 39.70 -11.29 -45.76
N ASP A 93 40.42 -11.42 -44.64
CA ASP A 93 41.71 -10.78 -44.22
C ASP A 93 42.13 -9.36 -44.73
N ALA A 94 42.93 -8.53 -44.03
CA ALA A 94 43.75 -8.75 -42.82
C ALA A 94 44.16 -7.44 -42.06
N ASN A 95 44.47 -7.57 -40.75
CA ASN A 95 45.67 -7.13 -39.98
C ASN A 95 46.36 -5.73 -40.22
N SER A 96 47.04 -5.04 -39.29
CA SER A 96 47.69 -5.33 -37.96
C SER A 96 48.08 -4.00 -37.24
N ASP A 97 48.64 -3.84 -36.02
CA ASP A 97 48.95 -4.70 -34.84
C ASP A 97 48.78 -3.91 -33.51
N LYS A 98 49.80 -3.20 -33.00
CA LYS A 98 49.87 -2.69 -31.59
C LYS A 98 50.66 -1.39 -31.37
N GLY A 99 50.43 -0.74 -30.21
CA GLY A 99 51.32 0.26 -29.59
C GLY A 99 50.98 0.60 -28.13
N THR A 100 51.93 0.38 -27.21
CA THR A 100 51.94 0.77 -25.77
C THR A 100 52.07 2.29 -25.55
N GLY A 101 51.84 2.93 -24.38
CA GLY A 101 51.46 2.50 -23.01
C GLY A 101 51.73 3.61 -21.96
N ASP A 102 51.27 3.43 -20.71
CA ASP A 102 51.55 4.19 -19.45
C ASP A 102 51.31 5.72 -19.29
N SER A 103 50.22 6.06 -18.56
CA SER A 103 50.13 6.69 -17.22
C SER A 103 50.76 8.06 -16.80
N ALA A 104 49.95 8.81 -16.00
CA ALA A 104 50.25 9.84 -14.97
C ALA A 104 50.59 11.31 -15.37
N GLY A 105 50.13 12.33 -14.61
CA GLY A 105 50.64 13.71 -14.85
C GLY A 105 50.19 15.00 -14.09
N THR A 106 49.03 15.14 -13.44
CA THR A 106 48.65 16.30 -12.54
C THR A 106 48.59 17.77 -13.06
N THR A 107 47.89 18.64 -12.29
CA THR A 107 47.79 20.14 -12.33
C THR A 107 47.08 20.83 -13.51
N GLN A 108 46.63 22.10 -13.41
CA GLN A 108 45.81 22.84 -12.41
C GLN A 108 45.53 24.28 -12.94
N ASP A 109 44.41 24.89 -12.53
CA ASP A 109 44.04 26.33 -12.54
C ASP A 109 43.67 27.08 -13.86
N SER A 110 42.38 27.46 -13.89
CA SER A 110 41.87 28.85 -13.99
C SER A 110 42.47 29.87 -14.96
N THR A 111 41.63 30.37 -15.89
CA THR A 111 41.12 31.77 -15.90
C THR A 111 40.26 32.02 -17.16
N GLY A 112 39.30 32.96 -17.13
CA GLY A 112 38.59 33.39 -18.35
C GLY A 112 37.17 33.94 -18.16
N SER A 113 37.03 35.16 -17.64
CA SER A 113 35.75 35.91 -17.70
C SER A 113 35.63 36.67 -19.03
N GLY A 114 34.43 36.74 -19.62
CA GLY A 114 34.19 37.42 -20.89
C GLY A 114 32.72 37.66 -21.23
N ASN A 115 32.21 38.86 -20.94
CA ASN A 115 30.89 39.34 -21.40
C ASN A 115 30.82 39.50 -22.94
N GLY A 116 29.65 39.29 -23.57
CA GLY A 116 29.62 39.25 -25.05
C GLY A 116 28.34 39.47 -25.88
N LYS A 117 27.26 40.11 -25.37
CA LYS A 117 26.19 40.76 -26.18
C LYS A 117 25.16 39.88 -26.95
N GLU A 118 23.97 40.45 -27.12
CA GLU A 118 22.75 39.89 -27.71
C GLU A 118 22.83 39.62 -29.23
N THR A 119 22.06 38.64 -29.72
CA THR A 119 21.21 38.84 -30.91
C THR A 119 19.93 37.99 -30.81
N THR A 120 18.84 38.44 -31.44
CA THR A 120 17.46 37.93 -31.31
C THR A 120 17.14 36.72 -32.19
N SER A 121 16.25 35.82 -31.73
CA SER A 121 15.11 35.27 -32.51
C SER A 121 14.15 34.44 -31.64
N ASN A 122 12.91 34.28 -32.10
CA ASN A 122 11.83 33.53 -31.43
C ASN A 122 11.96 32.01 -31.59
N THR A 123 11.53 31.26 -30.56
CA THR A 123 10.69 30.05 -30.74
C THR A 123 9.81 29.78 -29.51
N ASP A 124 8.93 28.79 -29.66
CA ASP A 124 7.69 28.50 -28.93
C ASP A 124 7.69 28.48 -27.38
N LYS A 125 6.52 28.81 -26.83
CA LYS A 125 6.12 28.43 -25.45
C LYS A 125 5.36 27.09 -25.46
N THR A 126 6.08 25.98 -25.46
CA THR A 126 5.55 24.73 -24.92
C THR A 126 5.67 24.75 -23.40
N GLN A 127 4.56 24.49 -22.68
CA GLN A 127 4.62 24.28 -21.24
C GLN A 127 5.15 22.88 -20.97
N ALA A 128 6.41 22.77 -20.54
CA ALA A 128 6.94 21.52 -20.04
C ALA A 128 6.27 21.17 -18.71
N PHE A 129 5.56 20.04 -18.65
CA PHE A 129 5.15 19.45 -17.39
C PHE A 129 6.40 19.03 -16.62
N ALA A 130 6.52 19.46 -15.37
CA ALA A 130 7.65 19.10 -14.54
C ALA A 130 7.56 17.61 -14.17
N VAL A 131 8.62 16.85 -14.51
CA VAL A 131 8.82 15.51 -13.95
C VAL A 131 9.03 15.67 -12.43
N PRO A 132 8.23 15.01 -11.57
CA PRO A 132 8.50 14.98 -10.14
C PRO A 132 9.86 14.32 -9.91
N ALA A 133 10.77 15.03 -9.24
CA ALA A 133 12.09 14.49 -8.93
C ALA A 133 11.95 13.29 -7.97
N THR A 134 12.77 12.26 -8.17
CA THR A 134 12.85 11.11 -7.27
C THR A 134 13.22 11.58 -5.86
N GLY A 135 12.27 11.43 -4.93
CA GLY A 135 12.39 11.87 -3.55
C GLY A 135 13.40 11.04 -2.76
N ASN A 136 14.68 11.38 -2.87
CA ASN A 136 15.73 10.83 -2.02
C ASN A 136 15.45 11.22 -0.55
N ILE A 137 14.85 10.32 0.23
CA ILE A 137 14.50 10.54 1.65
C ILE A 137 15.76 10.44 2.53
N ASN A 138 16.68 11.38 2.34
CA ASN A 138 17.54 11.86 3.41
C ASN A 138 16.81 13.04 4.08
N GLY A 139 16.56 12.93 5.38
CA GLY A 139 15.54 13.75 6.05
C GLY A 139 15.95 15.21 6.24
N ASP A 140 15.19 16.12 5.63
CA ASP A 140 14.63 17.29 6.32
C ASP A 140 13.49 17.91 5.50
N ASN A 141 12.27 17.38 5.63
CA ASN A 141 11.04 18.10 5.27
C ASN A 141 9.84 17.58 6.06
N THR A 142 9.66 18.09 7.29
CA THR A 142 8.49 17.79 8.11
C THR A 142 7.32 18.68 7.68
N ASP A 143 6.63 18.32 6.60
CA ASP A 143 5.24 18.75 6.45
C ASP A 143 4.42 17.99 7.50
N THR A 144 3.74 18.72 8.38
CA THR A 144 3.22 18.14 9.62
C THR A 144 1.86 17.47 9.41
N VAL A 145 1.90 16.26 8.83
CA VAL A 145 1.12 15.18 9.43
C VAL A 145 1.60 15.07 10.87
N GLN A 146 0.84 15.67 11.77
CA GLN A 146 1.02 15.55 13.21
C GLN A 146 0.81 14.08 13.55
N SER A 147 1.91 13.30 13.54
CA SER A 147 2.02 12.07 14.30
C SER A 147 1.67 12.45 15.73
N ASP A 148 0.44 12.15 16.12
CA ASP A 148 -0.15 12.82 17.26
C ASP A 148 0.48 12.25 18.52
N LYS A 149 1.53 12.96 18.99
CA LYS A 149 2.15 12.83 20.30
C LYS A 149 1.17 13.34 21.37
N THR A 150 -0.06 12.81 21.33
CA THR A 150 -0.64 12.14 22.47
C THR A 150 0.44 11.31 23.16
N GLN A 151 1.18 11.98 24.02
CA GLN A 151 2.09 11.37 24.97
C GLN A 151 1.18 10.56 25.88
N GLN A 152 0.98 9.29 25.53
CA GLN A 152 -0.14 8.49 26.00
C GLN A 152 -0.14 8.51 27.52
N ALA A 153 -1.13 9.21 28.09
CA ALA A 153 -1.21 9.42 29.53
C ALA A 153 -1.31 8.04 30.19
N ALA A 154 -0.21 7.63 30.85
CA ALA A 154 -0.16 6.33 31.50
C ALA A 154 -1.31 6.26 32.51
N PRO A 155 -2.13 5.18 32.50
CA PRO A 155 -3.22 5.04 33.45
C PRO A 155 -2.72 5.26 34.88
N VAL A 156 -3.26 6.27 35.57
CA VAL A 156 -2.93 6.52 36.97
C VAL A 156 -3.67 5.45 37.78
N ALA A 157 -2.90 4.62 38.50
CA ALA A 157 -3.44 3.48 39.24
C ALA A 157 -4.53 3.92 40.25
N PRO A 158 -5.77 3.43 40.14
CA PRO A 158 -6.81 3.70 41.13
C PRO A 158 -6.44 3.03 42.46
N SER A 159 -6.45 3.77 43.56
CA SER A 159 -5.94 3.32 44.87
C SER A 159 -6.99 2.68 45.78
N ASP A 160 -8.01 2.02 45.21
CA ASP A 160 -9.09 1.36 45.94
C ASP A 160 -8.95 -0.17 45.94
N ASP A 161 -8.69 -0.73 47.13
CA ASP A 161 -8.43 -2.15 47.39
C ASP A 161 -9.72 -3.00 47.37
N THR A 162 -10.25 -3.25 46.17
CA THR A 162 -11.36 -4.20 45.93
C THR A 162 -11.12 -5.10 44.72
N SER A 163 -9.87 -5.23 44.25
CA SER A 163 -9.53 -6.02 43.07
C SER A 163 -9.62 -7.53 43.32
N ILE A 164 -10.64 -8.16 42.74
CA ILE A 164 -10.71 -9.63 42.68
C ILE A 164 -9.59 -10.12 41.74
N ASN A 165 -8.56 -10.73 42.31
CA ASN A 165 -7.54 -11.47 41.56
C ASN A 165 -8.23 -12.64 40.83
N TYR A 166 -8.13 -12.65 39.50
CA TYR A 166 -8.78 -13.65 38.64
C TYR A 166 -7.90 -14.87 38.32
N GLY A 167 -6.73 -14.97 38.95
CA GLY A 167 -5.77 -16.07 38.80
C GLY A 167 -4.42 -15.58 38.28
N ASN A 168 -3.59 -16.52 37.81
CA ASN A 168 -2.25 -16.21 37.34
C ASN A 168 -2.11 -16.49 35.82
N VAL A 169 -1.68 -15.47 35.06
CA VAL A 169 -1.32 -15.61 33.64
C VAL A 169 0.09 -16.20 33.53
N GLY A 170 0.32 -17.11 32.58
CA GLY A 170 1.63 -17.75 32.38
C GLY A 170 2.06 -18.75 33.47
N ALA A 171 1.16 -19.17 34.36
CA ALA A 171 1.46 -20.15 35.39
C ALA A 171 1.49 -21.60 34.86
N ASN A 172 2.48 -22.39 35.27
CA ASN A 172 2.59 -23.83 35.00
C ASN A 172 3.31 -24.57 36.16
N ASN A 173 3.88 -25.75 35.91
CA ASN A 173 4.59 -26.53 36.94
C ASN A 173 5.89 -25.87 37.44
N ASP A 174 6.55 -25.08 36.60
CA ASP A 174 7.89 -24.51 36.84
C ASP A 174 7.83 -23.01 37.17
N PHE A 175 6.73 -22.34 36.78
CA PHE A 175 6.54 -20.89 36.86
C PHE A 175 5.23 -20.53 37.55
N ALA A 176 5.29 -19.62 38.52
CA ALA A 176 4.11 -19.14 39.24
C ALA A 176 3.21 -18.19 38.41
N GLY A 177 3.69 -17.70 37.25
CA GLY A 177 2.97 -16.71 36.45
C GLY A 177 2.92 -15.32 37.12
N SER A 178 2.02 -14.47 36.62
CA SER A 178 1.65 -13.18 37.23
C SER A 178 0.20 -13.17 37.67
N SER A 179 -0.09 -12.75 38.90
CA SER A 179 -1.46 -12.41 39.32
C SER A 179 -2.04 -11.29 38.48
N TRP A 180 -3.32 -11.34 38.13
CA TRP A 180 -3.98 -10.29 37.35
C TRP A 180 -5.40 -9.97 37.83
N TYR A 181 -5.85 -8.75 37.57
CA TYR A 181 -7.19 -8.25 37.88
C TYR A 181 -7.64 -7.24 36.82
N ILE A 182 -8.94 -6.91 36.82
CA ILE A 182 -9.50 -5.86 35.97
C ILE A 182 -10.17 -4.84 36.88
N ASN A 183 -9.77 -3.57 36.79
CA ASN A 183 -10.34 -2.45 37.54
C ASN A 183 -10.70 -1.31 36.58
N GLN A 184 -11.95 -0.84 36.59
CA GLN A 184 -12.44 0.28 35.76
C GLN A 184 -12.03 0.22 34.26
N GLY A 185 -11.94 -0.99 33.70
CA GLY A 185 -11.55 -1.23 32.30
C GLY A 185 -10.04 -1.35 32.05
N VAL A 186 -9.21 -1.11 33.05
CA VAL A 186 -7.77 -1.42 33.04
C VAL A 186 -7.55 -2.89 33.40
N LEU A 187 -6.88 -3.65 32.53
CA LEU A 187 -6.32 -4.96 32.85
C LEU A 187 -4.94 -4.77 33.50
N HIS A 188 -4.85 -5.09 34.79
CA HIS A 188 -3.60 -5.01 35.56
C HIS A 188 -2.90 -6.37 35.63
N ILE A 189 -1.60 -6.37 35.38
CA ILE A 189 -0.74 -7.55 35.34
C ILE A 189 0.41 -7.37 36.33
N GLY A 190 0.45 -8.20 37.38
CA GLY A 190 1.51 -8.17 38.40
C GLY A 190 2.87 -8.64 37.89
N ALA A 191 3.91 -8.41 38.70
CA ALA A 191 5.25 -8.96 38.43
C ALA A 191 5.24 -10.50 38.44
N GLY A 192 6.13 -11.13 37.67
CA GLY A 192 6.21 -12.60 37.59
C GLY A 192 7.16 -13.15 36.52
N THR A 193 7.29 -14.47 36.49
CA THR A 193 7.94 -15.21 35.39
C THR A 193 6.92 -16.16 34.81
N TRP A 194 6.82 -16.23 33.49
CA TRP A 194 5.82 -17.01 32.78
C TRP A 194 6.44 -18.23 32.09
N GLY A 195 5.68 -19.33 32.07
CA GLY A 195 5.83 -20.36 31.05
C GLY A 195 5.20 -19.93 29.72
N ASP A 196 5.13 -20.86 28.78
CA ASP A 196 4.57 -20.60 27.45
C ASP A 196 3.06 -20.37 27.50
N ILE A 197 2.60 -19.36 26.76
CA ILE A 197 1.19 -18.99 26.65
C ILE A 197 0.74 -19.21 25.21
N ASN A 198 -0.27 -20.06 25.04
CA ASN A 198 -0.92 -20.32 23.76
C ASN A 198 -2.41 -19.98 23.89
N GLY A 199 -2.80 -18.75 23.53
CA GLY A 199 -4.19 -18.30 23.46
C GLY A 199 -4.88 -18.04 24.81
N PHE A 200 -4.24 -17.30 25.73
CA PHE A 200 -4.86 -16.92 27.01
C PHE A 200 -6.19 -16.14 26.83
N LYS A 201 -7.06 -16.19 27.85
CA LYS A 201 -8.38 -15.53 27.85
C LYS A 201 -8.64 -14.78 29.15
N TRP A 202 -8.71 -13.45 29.05
CA TRP A 202 -8.86 -12.52 30.17
C TRP A 202 -10.30 -12.49 30.73
N GLY A 203 -10.69 -13.59 31.38
CA GLY A 203 -11.95 -13.70 32.10
C GLY A 203 -13.18 -13.76 31.19
N LYS A 204 -14.36 -13.48 31.77
CA LYS A 204 -15.67 -13.64 31.09
C LYS A 204 -16.09 -12.45 30.21
N ASN A 205 -15.43 -11.29 30.32
CA ASN A 205 -15.83 -10.06 29.64
C ASN A 205 -14.61 -9.33 29.03
N PRO A 206 -13.88 -9.94 28.07
CA PRO A 206 -12.72 -9.29 27.43
C PRO A 206 -13.07 -7.96 26.75
N SER A 207 -14.31 -7.79 26.30
CA SER A 207 -14.86 -6.54 25.75
C SER A 207 -14.98 -5.38 26.76
N LYS A 208 -14.69 -5.61 28.05
CA LYS A 208 -14.56 -4.55 29.06
C LYS A 208 -13.12 -4.09 29.28
N ILE A 209 -12.14 -4.66 28.59
CA ILE A 209 -10.74 -4.25 28.73
C ILE A 209 -10.46 -3.15 27.69
N GLU A 210 -10.24 -1.95 28.19
CA GLU A 210 -9.99 -0.73 27.42
C GLU A 210 -8.50 -0.34 27.43
N SER A 211 -7.75 -0.77 28.45
CA SER A 211 -6.30 -0.60 28.53
C SER A 211 -5.63 -1.77 29.25
N ILE A 212 -4.33 -1.97 29.00
CA ILE A 212 -3.46 -2.88 29.74
C ILE A 212 -2.49 -2.06 30.60
N TYR A 213 -2.15 -2.54 31.79
CA TYR A 213 -1.13 -1.96 32.66
C TYR A 213 -0.29 -3.06 33.32
N PHE A 214 1.04 -2.92 33.26
CA PHE A 214 1.97 -3.79 34.00
C PHE A 214 2.29 -3.16 35.36
N ASP A 215 1.84 -3.78 36.45
CA ASP A 215 2.07 -3.32 37.84
C ASP A 215 3.53 -3.60 38.29
N GLY A 216 4.28 -4.43 37.56
CA GLY A 216 5.68 -4.71 37.83
C GLY A 216 6.34 -5.61 36.76
N PRO A 217 7.62 -5.97 36.94
CA PRO A 217 8.40 -6.67 35.92
C PRO A 217 7.94 -8.12 35.68
N VAL A 218 7.78 -8.45 34.41
CA VAL A 218 7.37 -9.74 33.86
C VAL A 218 8.45 -10.24 32.90
N THR A 219 8.90 -11.49 33.09
CA THR A 219 9.69 -12.23 32.09
C THR A 219 8.80 -13.26 31.40
N ALA A 220 8.66 -13.13 30.08
CA ALA A 220 7.83 -14.02 29.26
C ALA A 220 8.49 -15.39 28.98
N GLY A 221 7.65 -16.36 28.60
CA GLY A 221 8.06 -17.66 28.06
C GLY A 221 8.54 -17.58 26.60
N SER A 222 8.69 -18.75 25.97
CA SER A 222 9.06 -18.86 24.55
C SER A 222 7.90 -18.55 23.59
N SER A 223 6.65 -18.80 24.00
CA SER A 223 5.46 -18.29 23.31
C SER A 223 4.62 -17.37 24.19
N ILE A 224 4.11 -16.30 23.58
CA ILE A 224 3.00 -15.47 24.08
C ILE A 224 1.86 -15.37 23.05
N SER A 225 1.69 -16.43 22.24
CA SER A 225 0.70 -16.48 21.17
C SER A 225 -0.71 -16.14 21.67
N GLY A 226 -1.37 -15.23 20.96
CA GLY A 226 -2.76 -14.82 21.22
C GLY A 226 -3.01 -14.13 22.58
N LEU A 227 -1.96 -13.70 23.30
CA LEU A 227 -2.04 -13.18 24.68
C LEU A 227 -3.12 -12.10 24.87
N PHE A 228 -3.26 -11.16 23.95
CA PHE A 228 -4.25 -10.07 23.98
C PHE A 228 -5.26 -10.14 22.81
N SER A 229 -5.42 -11.33 22.22
CA SER A 229 -6.33 -11.55 21.09
C SER A 229 -7.80 -11.42 21.51
N GLY A 230 -8.59 -10.70 20.70
CA GLY A 230 -10.02 -10.48 20.92
C GLY A 230 -10.36 -9.40 21.95
N LEU A 231 -9.39 -8.59 22.38
CA LEU A 231 -9.65 -7.41 23.23
C LEU A 231 -10.14 -6.23 22.37
N THR A 232 -11.36 -6.35 21.81
CA THR A 232 -11.93 -5.42 20.81
C THR A 232 -12.08 -3.97 21.28
N ASN A 233 -12.13 -3.73 22.59
CA ASN A 233 -12.20 -2.39 23.18
C ASN A 233 -10.86 -1.84 23.68
N LEU A 234 -9.77 -2.62 23.59
CA LEU A 234 -8.43 -2.17 23.95
C LEU A 234 -8.01 -0.95 23.12
N ARG A 235 -7.52 0.12 23.75
CA ARG A 235 -7.01 1.33 23.08
C ARG A 235 -5.55 1.66 23.44
N SER A 236 -5.03 1.16 24.56
CA SER A 236 -3.70 1.52 25.06
C SER A 236 -2.99 0.40 25.84
N VAL A 237 -1.66 0.46 25.89
CA VAL A 237 -0.79 -0.50 26.58
C VAL A 237 0.18 0.27 27.49
N GLY A 238 -0.25 0.53 28.71
CA GLY A 238 0.49 1.26 29.73
C GLY A 238 1.61 0.43 30.38
N ASN A 239 2.69 1.12 30.73
CA ASN A 239 3.83 0.63 31.54
C ASN A 239 4.57 -0.64 31.04
N MET A 240 4.22 -1.21 29.89
CA MET A 240 4.87 -2.41 29.34
C MET A 240 6.37 -2.18 29.03
N LYS A 241 6.76 -0.97 28.63
CA LYS A 241 8.16 -0.62 28.30
C LYS A 241 9.08 -0.73 29.51
N GLY A 242 9.98 -1.71 29.49
CA GLY A 242 10.90 -2.00 30.60
C GLY A 242 10.33 -2.92 31.69
N ASN A 243 9.02 -3.19 31.70
CA ASN A 243 8.39 -4.18 32.58
C ASN A 243 8.02 -5.48 31.87
N PHE A 244 8.12 -5.59 30.54
CA PHE A 244 7.83 -6.82 29.81
C PHE A 244 9.06 -7.31 29.05
N ASP A 245 9.79 -8.25 29.64
CA ASP A 245 10.96 -8.90 29.06
C ASP A 245 10.55 -10.08 28.17
N THR A 246 10.52 -9.84 26.86
CA THR A 246 10.30 -10.85 25.82
C THR A 246 11.60 -11.40 25.23
N SER A 247 12.76 -11.22 25.87
CA SER A 247 14.07 -11.61 25.31
C SER A 247 14.21 -13.10 25.01
N LYS A 248 13.37 -13.95 25.61
CA LYS A 248 13.32 -15.41 25.39
C LYS A 248 12.21 -15.84 24.42
N THR A 249 11.35 -14.92 24.01
CA THR A 249 10.15 -15.21 23.25
C THR A 249 10.49 -15.38 21.77
N THR A 250 10.09 -16.53 21.22
CA THR A 250 10.22 -16.90 19.81
C THR A 250 8.91 -16.75 19.04
N ASP A 251 7.77 -16.81 19.73
CA ASP A 251 6.43 -16.82 19.13
C ASP A 251 5.54 -15.72 19.74
N PHE A 252 5.12 -14.80 18.87
CA PHE A 252 4.20 -13.68 19.11
C PHE A 252 2.95 -13.79 18.22
N SER A 253 2.69 -14.94 17.60
CA SER A 253 1.59 -15.13 16.65
C SER A 253 0.24 -14.71 17.25
N THR A 254 -0.59 -14.03 16.46
CA THR A 254 -1.93 -13.58 16.87
C THR A 254 -2.00 -12.68 18.11
N MET A 255 -0.88 -12.21 18.68
CA MET A 255 -0.81 -11.59 20.03
C MET A 255 -1.85 -10.48 20.27
N PHE A 256 -2.12 -9.65 19.27
CA PHE A 256 -3.12 -8.56 19.30
C PHE A 256 -4.22 -8.73 18.23
N MET A 257 -4.36 -9.92 17.63
CA MET A 257 -5.38 -10.21 16.61
C MET A 257 -6.79 -9.94 17.12
N ASN A 258 -7.64 -9.26 16.35
CA ASN A 258 -8.98 -8.81 16.75
C ASN A 258 -8.98 -7.88 17.99
N SER A 259 -7.87 -7.19 18.28
CA SER A 259 -7.82 -6.17 19.34
C SER A 259 -8.18 -4.78 18.81
N GLY A 260 -8.69 -3.93 19.69
CA GLY A 260 -9.17 -2.61 19.35
C GLY A 260 -8.09 -1.54 19.11
N LEU A 261 -6.80 -1.90 19.14
CA LEU A 261 -5.67 -0.96 19.18
C LEU A 261 -5.60 -0.07 17.94
N THR A 262 -5.26 1.19 18.15
CA THR A 262 -5.06 2.20 17.09
C THR A 262 -3.59 2.54 16.84
N SER A 263 -2.68 2.14 17.73
CA SER A 263 -1.23 2.31 17.61
C SER A 263 -0.47 1.31 18.49
N PHE A 264 0.79 1.01 18.14
CA PHE A 264 1.68 0.18 18.95
C PHE A 264 3.15 0.60 18.80
N ASP A 265 3.88 0.75 19.91
CA ASP A 265 5.33 1.00 19.90
C ASP A 265 6.09 -0.34 19.88
N PHE A 266 6.52 -0.75 18.70
CA PHE A 266 7.29 -1.99 18.52
C PHE A 266 8.62 -2.02 19.29
N SER A 267 9.19 -0.86 19.66
CA SER A 267 10.42 -0.81 20.48
C SER A 267 10.22 -1.22 21.94
N ILE A 268 8.99 -1.56 22.34
CA ILE A 268 8.68 -2.17 23.64
C ILE A 268 9.05 -3.66 23.65
N LEU A 269 9.00 -4.36 22.51
CA LEU A 269 9.22 -5.80 22.42
C LEU A 269 10.65 -6.12 21.99
N ASN A 270 11.30 -7.03 22.71
CA ASN A 270 12.57 -7.61 22.26
C ASN A 270 12.27 -8.77 21.29
N MET A 271 12.45 -8.52 20.00
CA MET A 271 12.25 -9.50 18.93
C MET A 271 13.54 -10.20 18.47
N SER A 272 14.65 -10.08 19.19
CA SER A 272 15.94 -10.65 18.77
C SER A 272 15.95 -12.19 18.65
N ASN A 273 15.03 -12.87 19.32
CA ASN A 273 14.78 -14.30 19.19
C ASN A 273 13.45 -14.63 18.48
N ALA A 274 12.72 -13.65 17.94
CA ALA A 274 11.46 -13.88 17.25
C ALA A 274 11.66 -14.73 15.98
N ILE A 275 10.80 -15.75 15.85
CA ILE A 275 10.72 -16.70 14.75
C ILE A 275 9.35 -16.56 14.05
N GLU A 276 8.31 -16.33 14.84
CA GLU A 276 6.91 -16.42 14.44
C GLU A 276 6.14 -15.18 14.94
N ILE A 277 5.65 -14.35 14.01
CA ILE A 277 4.86 -13.12 14.27
C ILE A 277 3.61 -13.04 13.37
N SER A 278 3.16 -14.15 12.78
CA SER A 278 1.98 -14.17 11.90
C SER A 278 0.71 -13.69 12.58
N SER A 279 -0.15 -13.01 11.80
CA SER A 279 -1.42 -12.44 12.22
C SER A 279 -1.37 -11.56 13.49
N MET A 280 -0.19 -11.06 13.89
CA MET A 280 0.02 -10.41 15.20
C MET A 280 -0.94 -9.24 15.44
N PHE A 281 -1.29 -8.49 14.39
CA PHE A 281 -2.22 -7.36 14.39
C PHE A 281 -3.32 -7.52 13.32
N GLU A 282 -3.63 -8.76 12.91
CA GLU A 282 -4.74 -9.04 11.97
C GLU A 282 -6.10 -8.61 12.57
N ASN A 283 -6.95 -7.96 11.77
CA ASN A 283 -8.21 -7.34 12.22
C ASN A 283 -8.03 -6.34 13.40
N THR A 284 -7.09 -5.40 13.29
CA THR A 284 -6.92 -4.30 14.26
C THR A 284 -7.11 -2.93 13.63
N ASN A 285 -7.35 -1.91 14.46
CA ASN A 285 -7.63 -0.53 14.03
C ASN A 285 -6.34 0.32 13.90
N ILE A 286 -5.16 -0.29 13.79
CA ILE A 286 -3.88 0.42 13.84
C ILE A 286 -3.76 1.34 12.62
N THR A 287 -3.54 2.63 12.86
CA THR A 287 -3.54 3.66 11.81
C THR A 287 -2.20 3.84 11.11
N SER A 288 -1.11 3.43 11.77
CA SER A 288 0.26 3.51 11.23
C SER A 288 1.20 2.53 11.93
N VAL A 289 2.19 2.00 11.20
CA VAL A 289 3.22 1.09 11.75
C VAL A 289 4.63 1.52 11.36
N ASN A 290 5.59 1.27 12.24
CA ASN A 290 7.01 1.50 11.99
C ASN A 290 7.83 0.30 12.48
N LEU A 291 8.39 -0.45 11.54
CA LEU A 291 9.21 -1.64 11.78
C LEU A 291 10.70 -1.39 11.52
N SER A 292 11.11 -0.19 11.05
CA SER A 292 12.46 0.11 10.54
C SER A 292 13.59 0.03 11.58
N SER A 293 13.28 -0.23 12.84
CA SER A 293 14.23 -0.40 13.95
C SER A 293 14.16 -1.79 14.60
N ILE A 294 13.33 -2.70 14.07
CA ILE A 294 13.16 -4.06 14.61
C ILE A 294 14.32 -4.95 14.15
N ASN A 295 14.99 -5.59 15.10
CA ASN A 295 15.98 -6.62 14.85
C ASN A 295 15.40 -8.01 15.16
N ALA A 296 14.94 -8.70 14.12
CA ALA A 296 14.41 -10.07 14.19
C ALA A 296 15.20 -11.03 13.27
N PRO A 297 16.43 -11.42 13.65
CA PRO A 297 17.36 -12.14 12.77
C PRO A 297 17.03 -13.62 12.53
N ASN A 298 16.05 -14.17 13.25
CA ASN A 298 15.64 -15.57 13.21
C ASN A 298 14.25 -15.77 12.58
N LEU A 299 13.71 -14.74 11.94
CA LEU A 299 12.32 -14.66 11.51
C LEU A 299 12.00 -15.63 10.35
N LEU A 300 10.95 -16.43 10.52
CA LEU A 300 10.50 -17.45 9.57
C LEU A 300 9.04 -17.27 9.13
N ASN A 301 8.23 -16.47 9.83
CA ASN A 301 6.84 -16.21 9.46
C ASN A 301 6.34 -14.84 9.97
N CYS A 302 5.86 -14.02 9.03
CA CYS A 302 5.19 -12.73 9.21
C CYS A 302 3.84 -12.69 8.44
N SER A 303 3.36 -13.84 7.96
CA SER A 303 2.14 -13.90 7.15
C SER A 303 0.96 -13.26 7.88
N ARG A 304 0.11 -12.53 7.13
CA ARG A 304 -1.09 -11.85 7.65
C ARG A 304 -0.85 -10.83 8.78
N MET A 305 0.38 -10.41 9.07
CA MET A 305 0.69 -9.62 10.27
C MET A 305 -0.21 -8.38 10.48
N PHE A 306 -0.61 -7.73 9.38
CA PHE A 306 -1.53 -6.59 9.35
C PHE A 306 -2.72 -6.82 8.39
N ALA A 307 -3.10 -8.07 8.16
CA ALA A 307 -4.26 -8.41 7.33
C ALA A 307 -5.56 -7.78 7.90
N ASN A 308 -6.42 -7.29 7.01
CA ASN A 308 -7.70 -6.66 7.31
C ASN A 308 -7.60 -5.42 8.23
N THR A 309 -6.45 -4.73 8.26
CA THR A 309 -6.25 -3.50 9.04
C THR A 309 -6.76 -2.27 8.25
N ALA A 310 -8.07 -2.18 8.05
CA ALA A 310 -8.72 -1.21 7.15
C ALA A 310 -8.44 0.28 7.45
N GLU A 311 -7.95 0.61 8.65
CA GLU A 311 -7.54 1.95 9.08
C GLU A 311 -6.03 2.25 8.91
N LEU A 312 -5.20 1.25 8.57
CA LEU A 312 -3.75 1.37 8.44
C LEU A 312 -3.36 2.19 7.21
N LYS A 313 -3.14 3.50 7.38
CA LYS A 313 -2.90 4.43 6.27
C LYS A 313 -1.45 4.48 5.81
N ALA A 314 -0.50 4.22 6.70
CA ALA A 314 0.93 4.32 6.42
C ALA A 314 1.77 3.24 7.14
N ALA A 315 2.71 2.61 6.42
CA ALA A 315 3.63 1.63 6.98
C ALA A 315 5.09 1.93 6.60
N ASN A 316 6.00 1.95 7.58
CA ASN A 316 7.44 2.07 7.35
C ASN A 316 8.18 0.77 7.69
N LEU A 317 8.72 0.11 6.68
CA LEU A 317 9.53 -1.11 6.78
C LEU A 317 10.95 -0.90 6.24
N SER A 318 11.40 0.35 6.10
CA SER A 318 12.73 0.64 5.56
C SER A 318 13.83 -0.09 6.33
N ASN A 319 14.76 -0.72 5.61
CA ASN A 319 15.83 -1.59 6.13
C ASN A 319 15.35 -2.87 6.87
N PHE A 320 14.05 -3.20 6.86
CA PHE A 320 13.55 -4.44 7.46
C PHE A 320 13.98 -5.65 6.63
N ASN A 321 14.67 -6.59 7.26
CA ASN A 321 15.15 -7.80 6.61
C ASN A 321 14.18 -8.94 6.89
N PHE A 322 13.51 -9.45 5.86
CA PHE A 322 12.58 -10.57 5.98
C PHE A 322 13.29 -11.93 6.07
N TYR A 323 14.61 -11.99 5.85
CA TYR A 323 15.43 -13.20 5.87
C TYR A 323 14.81 -14.32 5.03
N SER A 324 14.25 -15.34 5.69
CA SER A 324 13.55 -16.46 5.05
C SER A 324 12.11 -16.60 5.56
N SER A 325 11.45 -15.47 5.77
CA SER A 325 10.06 -15.42 6.23
C SER A 325 9.10 -15.85 5.13
N ASP A 326 8.02 -16.52 5.55
CA ASP A 326 6.74 -16.41 4.86
C ASP A 326 6.16 -15.01 5.16
N ILE A 327 5.76 -14.27 4.14
CA ILE A 327 5.15 -12.93 4.24
C ILE A 327 3.79 -12.85 3.53
N GLN A 328 3.17 -14.00 3.20
CA GLN A 328 1.93 -14.04 2.45
C GLN A 328 0.82 -13.22 3.13
N TYR A 329 0.05 -12.48 2.33
CA TYR A 329 -1.06 -11.63 2.80
C TYR A 329 -0.69 -10.61 3.89
N MET A 330 0.58 -10.20 4.04
CA MET A 330 1.01 -9.38 5.19
C MET A 330 0.19 -8.10 5.40
N PHE A 331 -0.27 -7.46 4.33
CA PHE A 331 -1.12 -6.26 4.35
C PHE A 331 -2.50 -6.44 3.67
N THR A 332 -2.94 -7.66 3.32
CA THR A 332 -4.20 -7.85 2.57
C THR A 332 -5.37 -7.06 3.16
N GLN A 333 -6.11 -6.35 2.30
CA GLN A 333 -7.28 -5.54 2.67
C GLN A 333 -6.99 -4.54 3.81
N SER A 334 -5.83 -3.90 3.78
CA SER A 334 -5.47 -2.83 4.71
C SER A 334 -6.01 -1.46 4.25
N GLY A 335 -5.77 -0.44 5.06
CA GLY A 335 -6.09 0.95 4.74
C GLY A 335 -5.04 1.67 3.88
N LEU A 336 -4.00 0.98 3.38
CA LEU A 336 -2.73 1.61 3.02
C LEU A 336 -2.87 2.63 1.88
N THR A 337 -2.37 3.84 2.14
CA THR A 337 -2.21 4.91 1.16
C THR A 337 -0.75 5.12 0.78
N SER A 338 0.19 4.79 1.68
CA SER A 338 1.63 4.82 1.43
C SER A 338 2.37 3.74 2.22
N ILE A 339 3.42 3.17 1.62
CA ILE A 339 4.33 2.22 2.27
C ILE A 339 5.77 2.54 1.90
N ASN A 340 6.67 2.51 2.88
CA ASN A 340 8.11 2.64 2.65
C ASN A 340 8.80 1.28 2.77
N LEU A 341 9.38 0.82 1.66
CA LEU A 341 10.10 -0.43 1.50
C LEU A 341 11.61 -0.24 1.22
N SER A 342 12.15 0.98 1.35
CA SER A 342 13.55 1.27 0.98
C SER A 342 14.55 0.44 1.78
N GLY A 343 15.42 -0.31 1.12
CA GLY A 343 16.44 -1.16 1.72
C GLY A 343 15.92 -2.44 2.38
N ILE A 344 14.68 -2.88 2.11
CA ILE A 344 14.24 -4.22 2.55
C ILE A 344 15.10 -5.32 1.92
N ASN A 345 15.03 -6.52 2.49
CA ASN A 345 15.59 -7.71 1.86
C ASN A 345 14.58 -8.85 1.89
N THR A 346 14.03 -9.17 0.72
CA THR A 346 13.12 -10.30 0.48
C THR A 346 13.78 -11.46 -0.28
N SER A 347 15.05 -11.36 -0.66
CA SER A 347 15.71 -12.30 -1.60
C SER A 347 15.75 -13.79 -1.20
N ASN A 348 15.30 -14.16 0.00
CA ASN A 348 15.17 -15.55 0.45
C ASN A 348 13.80 -15.84 1.13
N THR A 349 12.78 -14.97 0.96
CA THR A 349 11.39 -15.21 1.42
C THR A 349 10.88 -16.56 0.89
N LYS A 350 10.01 -17.21 1.66
CA LYS A 350 9.44 -18.51 1.29
C LYS A 350 8.12 -18.40 0.53
N ASN A 351 7.39 -17.31 0.72
CA ASN A 351 6.11 -17.03 0.10
C ASN A 351 5.82 -15.54 0.26
N ASP A 352 5.53 -14.88 -0.86
CA ASP A 352 5.20 -13.47 -1.01
C ASP A 352 3.87 -13.27 -1.77
N TYR A 353 3.02 -14.29 -1.76
CA TYR A 353 1.68 -14.23 -2.34
C TYR A 353 0.79 -13.18 -1.66
N GLY A 354 0.14 -12.34 -2.47
CA GLY A 354 -0.95 -11.47 -2.03
C GLY A 354 -0.58 -10.48 -0.93
N VAL A 355 0.69 -10.08 -0.80
CA VAL A 355 1.15 -9.14 0.25
C VAL A 355 0.26 -7.91 0.30
N PHE A 356 -0.18 -7.41 -0.86
CA PHE A 356 -1.05 -6.24 -1.03
C PHE A 356 -2.46 -6.60 -1.58
N ASP A 357 -2.89 -7.87 -1.49
CA ASP A 357 -4.18 -8.37 -2.00
C ASP A 357 -5.36 -7.53 -1.45
N GLY A 358 -6.01 -6.75 -2.31
CA GLY A 358 -7.09 -5.83 -1.94
C GLY A 358 -6.68 -4.42 -1.45
N ASP A 359 -5.40 -4.04 -1.47
CA ASP A 359 -4.92 -2.70 -1.06
C ASP A 359 -5.19 -1.61 -2.12
N THR A 360 -6.46 -1.47 -2.49
CA THR A 360 -7.01 -0.51 -3.47
C THR A 360 -6.56 0.95 -3.26
N LYS A 361 -6.32 1.35 -2.01
CA LYS A 361 -6.04 2.75 -1.61
C LYS A 361 -4.60 3.23 -1.86
N LEU A 362 -3.66 2.34 -2.20
CA LEU A 362 -2.28 2.72 -2.49
C LEU A 362 -2.22 3.63 -3.72
N VAL A 363 -1.51 4.76 -3.61
CA VAL A 363 -1.34 5.72 -4.73
C VAL A 363 -0.01 5.48 -5.46
N ASP A 364 1.07 5.33 -4.71
CA ASP A 364 2.41 5.06 -5.22
C ASP A 364 2.98 3.85 -4.48
N LEU A 365 3.58 2.90 -5.20
CA LEU A 365 4.19 1.70 -4.62
C LEU A 365 5.58 1.47 -5.22
N ASP A 366 6.60 1.57 -4.36
CA ASP A 366 8.00 1.34 -4.72
C ASP A 366 8.44 -0.07 -4.32
N LEU A 367 8.67 -0.92 -5.33
CA LEU A 367 9.16 -2.29 -5.22
C LEU A 367 10.59 -2.44 -5.76
N SER A 368 11.36 -1.35 -5.87
CA SER A 368 12.75 -1.36 -6.36
C SER A 368 13.66 -2.32 -5.59
N ASP A 369 13.59 -2.31 -4.26
CA ASP A 369 14.31 -3.22 -3.36
C ASP A 369 13.57 -4.56 -3.11
N PHE A 370 12.32 -4.69 -3.57
CA PHE A 370 11.59 -5.95 -3.49
C PHE A 370 12.14 -6.92 -4.54
N THR A 371 12.69 -8.04 -4.06
CA THR A 371 13.26 -9.10 -4.89
C THR A 371 12.52 -10.40 -4.66
N MET A 372 11.91 -10.95 -5.71
CA MET A 372 11.37 -12.31 -5.67
C MET A 372 12.50 -13.33 -5.88
N ASN A 373 12.37 -14.50 -5.25
CA ASN A 373 13.23 -15.63 -5.55
C ASN A 373 12.59 -16.49 -6.66
N THR A 374 13.40 -17.13 -7.50
CA THR A 374 12.89 -17.92 -8.64
C THR A 374 12.47 -19.34 -8.29
N GLN A 375 12.47 -19.73 -7.00
CA GLN A 375 12.06 -21.07 -6.54
C GLN A 375 10.62 -21.10 -6.01
N THR A 376 9.97 -19.96 -5.74
CA THR A 376 8.56 -19.87 -5.34
C THR A 376 7.57 -19.89 -6.51
N LEU A 377 8.06 -19.83 -7.75
CA LEU A 377 7.28 -19.80 -9.00
C LEU A 377 6.60 -21.14 -9.37
N GLU A 378 6.38 -22.06 -8.41
CA GLU A 378 5.74 -23.37 -8.66
C GLU A 378 4.22 -23.23 -8.91
N TYR A 379 3.61 -22.11 -8.51
CA TYR A 379 2.25 -21.70 -8.86
C TYR A 379 2.21 -20.19 -9.16
N GLY A 380 1.15 -19.74 -9.85
CA GLY A 380 0.94 -18.32 -10.20
C GLY A 380 0.59 -17.47 -8.97
N TYR A 381 1.61 -17.12 -8.18
CA TYR A 381 1.47 -16.35 -6.96
C TYR A 381 1.72 -14.86 -7.20
N ASN A 382 0.63 -14.09 -7.17
CA ASN A 382 0.63 -12.68 -7.54
C ASN A 382 0.80 -11.80 -6.29
N LEU A 383 1.73 -10.85 -6.32
CA LEU A 383 2.05 -9.98 -5.18
C LEU A 383 0.96 -8.95 -4.85
N LEU A 384 0.24 -8.46 -5.88
CA LEU A 384 -0.55 -7.22 -5.82
C LEU A 384 -2.06 -7.42 -5.69
N LEU A 385 -2.70 -8.17 -6.61
CA LEU A 385 -4.14 -8.52 -6.57
C LEU A 385 -5.07 -7.41 -6.03
N PHE A 386 -4.96 -6.19 -6.57
CA PHE A 386 -5.64 -5.03 -5.97
C PHE A 386 -7.18 -5.11 -5.95
N LEU A 387 -7.78 -5.96 -6.79
CA LEU A 387 -9.24 -6.21 -6.82
C LEU A 387 -9.71 -7.26 -5.80
N GLY A 388 -8.78 -7.91 -5.09
CA GLY A 388 -9.08 -8.98 -4.15
C GLY A 388 -9.30 -10.35 -4.81
N SER A 389 -9.37 -11.39 -3.97
CA SER A 389 -9.82 -12.74 -4.33
C SER A 389 -11.35 -12.93 -4.28
N GLN A 390 -12.11 -11.83 -4.22
CA GLN A 390 -13.58 -11.80 -4.10
C GLN A 390 -14.28 -11.71 -5.47
N PRO A 391 -15.55 -12.15 -5.61
CA PRO A 391 -16.33 -11.91 -6.82
C PRO A 391 -16.49 -10.40 -7.08
N ALA A 392 -16.55 -10.04 -8.38
CA ALA A 392 -16.36 -8.68 -8.89
C ALA A 392 -17.51 -7.67 -8.62
N ASP A 393 -18.34 -7.92 -7.61
CA ASP A 393 -19.61 -7.20 -7.40
C ASP A 393 -19.44 -5.88 -6.62
N HIS A 394 -18.28 -5.64 -5.99
CA HIS A 394 -18.07 -4.53 -5.04
C HIS A 394 -16.78 -3.71 -5.17
N VAL A 395 -15.83 -4.07 -6.06
CA VAL A 395 -14.63 -3.26 -6.33
C VAL A 395 -14.63 -2.85 -7.81
N THR A 396 -14.75 -1.56 -8.07
CA THR A 396 -14.80 -1.00 -9.42
C THR A 396 -13.44 -0.50 -9.89
N LEU A 397 -13.29 -0.23 -11.19
CA LEU A 397 -12.12 0.44 -11.77
C LEU A 397 -11.83 1.86 -11.20
N ASN A 398 -12.74 2.41 -10.39
CA ASN A 398 -12.55 3.70 -9.72
C ASN A 398 -11.84 3.58 -8.37
N ASP A 399 -11.80 2.38 -7.77
CA ASP A 399 -11.43 2.20 -6.36
C ASP A 399 -9.91 1.99 -6.20
N VAL A 400 -9.26 1.36 -7.17
CA VAL A 400 -7.79 1.26 -7.27
C VAL A 400 -7.19 2.64 -7.56
N LYS A 401 -6.25 3.09 -6.72
CA LYS A 401 -5.61 4.43 -6.78
C LYS A 401 -4.16 4.44 -7.29
N ILE A 402 -3.63 3.28 -7.66
CA ILE A 402 -2.23 3.11 -8.09
C ILE A 402 -1.96 3.95 -9.35
N HIS A 403 -1.18 5.01 -9.17
CA HIS A 403 -0.76 5.99 -10.18
C HIS A 403 0.71 5.83 -10.58
N SER A 404 1.57 5.34 -9.67
CA SER A 404 2.97 5.02 -9.95
C SER A 404 3.42 3.68 -9.35
N LEU A 405 4.21 2.93 -10.12
CA LEU A 405 4.78 1.63 -9.76
C LEU A 405 6.28 1.61 -10.10
N THR A 406 7.16 1.58 -9.10
CA THR A 406 8.58 1.30 -9.31
C THR A 406 8.82 -0.21 -9.20
N LEU A 407 9.29 -0.84 -10.27
CA LEU A 407 9.33 -2.30 -10.41
C LEU A 407 10.75 -2.84 -10.59
N ASN A 408 11.12 -3.80 -9.74
CA ASN A 408 12.34 -4.59 -9.88
C ASN A 408 12.22 -5.66 -11.00
N PRO A 409 13.28 -5.89 -11.80
CA PRO A 409 13.34 -6.95 -12.83
C PRO A 409 12.91 -8.36 -12.40
N THR A 410 13.04 -8.71 -11.11
CA THR A 410 12.70 -10.04 -10.59
C THR A 410 11.22 -10.24 -10.32
N LEU A 411 10.41 -9.18 -10.32
CA LEU A 411 8.98 -9.25 -10.04
C LEU A 411 8.21 -9.95 -11.17
N ASN A 412 7.20 -10.72 -10.78
CA ASN A 412 6.17 -11.22 -11.67
C ASN A 412 4.85 -10.45 -11.43
N LEU A 413 4.27 -9.88 -12.48
CA LEU A 413 2.98 -9.19 -12.50
C LEU A 413 1.93 -9.90 -13.37
N ALA A 414 2.22 -11.08 -13.92
CA ALA A 414 1.20 -11.92 -14.55
C ALA A 414 0.01 -12.11 -13.60
N ASP A 415 -1.21 -12.04 -14.15
CA ASP A 415 -2.49 -12.17 -13.44
C ASP A 415 -2.67 -11.27 -12.20
N SER A 416 -1.84 -10.23 -12.02
CA SER A 416 -1.82 -9.39 -10.81
C SER A 416 -3.04 -8.48 -10.61
N GLY A 417 -3.99 -8.50 -11.56
CA GLY A 417 -5.21 -7.68 -11.51
C GLY A 417 -4.93 -6.18 -11.63
N LEU A 418 -3.75 -5.78 -12.12
CA LEU A 418 -3.40 -4.38 -12.31
C LEU A 418 -4.36 -3.74 -13.33
N VAL A 419 -5.03 -2.66 -12.91
CA VAL A 419 -6.02 -1.92 -13.69
C VAL A 419 -5.91 -0.42 -13.40
N PHE A 420 -6.43 0.41 -14.29
CA PHE A 420 -6.59 1.85 -14.06
C PHE A 420 -7.90 2.35 -14.65
N ASN A 421 -8.34 3.54 -14.23
CA ASN A 421 -9.53 4.17 -14.79
C ASN A 421 -9.26 4.64 -16.25
N THR A 422 -9.69 3.85 -17.22
CA THR A 422 -9.51 4.10 -18.66
C THR A 422 -10.30 5.30 -19.19
N ASN A 423 -11.19 5.93 -18.39
CA ASN A 423 -11.75 7.24 -18.71
C ASN A 423 -10.74 8.35 -18.40
N LEU A 424 -10.06 8.29 -17.26
CA LEU A 424 -9.14 9.32 -16.76
C LEU A 424 -7.73 9.26 -17.37
N TYR A 425 -7.19 8.07 -17.65
CA TYR A 425 -5.79 7.89 -18.09
C TYR A 425 -5.68 7.28 -19.49
N LYS A 426 -4.55 7.55 -20.17
CA LYS A 426 -4.17 7.00 -21.48
C LYS A 426 -3.53 5.61 -21.35
N GLY A 427 -2.73 5.41 -20.30
CA GLY A 427 -1.95 4.19 -20.06
C GLY A 427 -0.69 4.47 -19.22
N TRP A 428 0.13 3.45 -19.04
CA TRP A 428 1.42 3.48 -18.35
C TRP A 428 2.55 3.94 -19.27
N VAL A 429 3.49 4.73 -18.74
CA VAL A 429 4.77 5.05 -19.41
C VAL A 429 5.93 4.85 -18.43
N SER A 430 7.03 4.26 -18.91
CA SER A 430 8.26 4.01 -18.14
C SER A 430 9.18 5.24 -18.13
N ASP A 431 9.84 5.50 -17.00
CA ASP A 431 10.89 6.51 -16.84
C ASP A 431 12.08 6.32 -17.81
N LYS A 432 12.29 5.10 -18.32
CA LYS A 432 13.34 4.79 -19.30
C LYS A 432 12.97 5.15 -20.74
N ASN A 433 11.68 5.35 -21.04
CA ASN A 433 11.21 5.82 -22.34
C ASN A 433 9.99 6.75 -22.18
N PRO A 434 10.18 7.96 -21.61
CA PRO A 434 9.09 8.88 -21.28
C PRO A 434 8.39 9.49 -22.51
N THR A 435 8.87 9.18 -23.71
CA THR A 435 8.28 9.59 -25.01
C THR A 435 7.56 8.45 -25.73
N ALA A 436 7.41 7.28 -25.11
CA ALA A 436 6.61 6.18 -25.65
C ALA A 436 5.11 6.50 -25.65
N ASP A 437 4.36 5.88 -26.58
CA ASP A 437 2.90 5.81 -26.47
C ASP A 437 2.51 5.02 -25.20
N PRO A 438 1.57 5.51 -24.38
CA PRO A 438 1.18 4.83 -23.14
C PRO A 438 0.61 3.43 -23.36
N ILE A 439 1.06 2.45 -22.59
CA ILE A 439 0.64 1.04 -22.69
C ILE A 439 -0.51 0.70 -21.73
N SER A 440 -1.31 -0.31 -22.06
CA SER A 440 -2.35 -0.82 -21.16
C SER A 440 -1.77 -1.64 -20.00
N SER A 441 -2.55 -1.90 -18.94
CA SER A 441 -2.08 -2.73 -17.83
C SER A 441 -1.80 -4.17 -18.25
N GLU A 442 -2.56 -4.74 -19.18
CA GLU A 442 -2.31 -6.09 -19.72
C GLU A 442 -0.96 -6.14 -20.43
N LYS A 443 -0.60 -5.07 -21.16
CA LYS A 443 0.72 -4.95 -21.78
C LYS A 443 1.82 -4.80 -20.75
N LEU A 444 1.63 -4.01 -19.68
CA LEU A 444 2.59 -3.88 -18.58
C LEU A 444 2.79 -5.22 -17.83
N MET A 445 1.71 -5.92 -17.50
CA MET A 445 1.78 -7.26 -16.90
C MET A 445 2.53 -8.25 -17.81
N SER A 446 2.35 -8.19 -19.13
CA SER A 446 3.11 -9.01 -20.10
C SER A 446 4.60 -8.65 -20.20
N GLU A 447 5.02 -7.46 -19.76
CA GLU A 447 6.44 -7.12 -19.70
C GLU A 447 7.10 -7.66 -18.44
N TYR A 448 6.34 -7.87 -17.36
CA TYR A 448 6.81 -8.46 -16.11
C TYR A 448 6.22 -9.86 -15.91
N ASP A 449 6.22 -10.70 -16.96
CA ASP A 449 5.73 -12.09 -16.92
C ASP A 449 6.77 -13.11 -16.40
N GLY A 450 7.94 -12.63 -15.95
CA GLY A 450 9.08 -13.45 -15.51
C GLY A 450 9.94 -14.03 -16.64
N THR A 451 9.53 -13.86 -17.91
CA THR A 451 10.28 -14.31 -19.10
C THR A 451 10.77 -13.16 -19.97
N ASN A 452 9.99 -12.06 -20.04
CA ASN A 452 10.25 -10.86 -20.83
C ASN A 452 10.73 -9.66 -19.97
N SER A 453 10.91 -9.86 -18.66
CA SER A 453 11.22 -8.82 -17.67
C SER A 453 12.33 -7.83 -18.10
N PRO A 454 12.08 -6.51 -18.02
CA PRO A 454 13.10 -5.48 -18.21
C PRO A 454 14.33 -5.70 -17.34
N LYS A 455 15.52 -5.38 -17.85
CA LYS A 455 16.81 -5.68 -17.19
C LYS A 455 17.21 -4.71 -16.08
N GLU A 456 16.48 -3.61 -15.94
CA GLU A 456 16.76 -2.52 -15.00
C GLU A 456 15.48 -2.15 -14.24
N ILE A 457 15.64 -1.55 -13.05
CA ILE A 457 14.53 -1.03 -12.26
C ILE A 457 13.90 0.14 -13.02
N GLN A 458 12.58 0.11 -13.21
CA GLN A 458 11.82 1.16 -13.92
C GLN A 458 10.70 1.70 -13.05
N THR A 459 10.38 2.98 -13.20
CA THR A 459 9.17 3.59 -12.63
C THR A 459 8.15 3.77 -13.75
N TRP A 460 6.99 3.13 -13.59
CA TRP A 460 5.85 3.24 -14.50
C TRP A 460 4.82 4.19 -13.90
N THR A 461 4.41 5.20 -14.66
CA THR A 461 3.44 6.20 -14.20
C THR A 461 2.28 6.32 -15.18
N LEU A 462 1.07 6.49 -14.66
CA LEU A 462 -0.13 6.71 -15.49
C LEU A 462 -0.12 8.10 -16.14
N VAL A 463 -0.20 8.14 -17.46
CA VAL A 463 -0.36 9.38 -18.22
C VAL A 463 -1.83 9.76 -18.23
N LYS A 464 -2.20 10.86 -17.55
CA LYS A 464 -3.58 11.38 -17.53
C LYS A 464 -4.02 11.83 -18.93
N LYS A 465 -5.31 11.72 -19.24
CA LYS A 465 -5.87 12.28 -20.48
C LYS A 465 -5.86 13.80 -20.45
N ASP A 466 -5.83 14.41 -21.63
CA ASP A 466 -5.83 15.85 -21.78
C ASP A 466 -7.14 16.43 -21.24
N PRO A 467 -7.12 17.55 -20.49
CA PRO A 467 -8.34 18.11 -19.89
C PRO A 467 -9.40 18.46 -20.94
N VAL A 468 -10.57 17.83 -20.83
CA VAL A 468 -11.73 18.16 -21.64
C VAL A 468 -12.51 19.32 -21.02
N LYS A 469 -13.26 20.07 -21.84
CA LYS A 469 -14.03 21.24 -21.38
C LYS A 469 -15.05 20.85 -20.29
N PRO A 470 -15.33 21.73 -19.31
CA PRO A 470 -16.44 21.53 -18.38
C PRO A 470 -17.79 21.55 -19.09
N TYR A 471 -18.80 21.00 -18.44
CA TYR A 471 -20.20 21.06 -18.85
C TYR A 471 -20.89 22.25 -18.16
N ASN A 472 -21.62 23.04 -18.93
CA ASN A 472 -22.40 24.18 -18.44
C ASN A 472 -23.84 23.71 -18.18
N LEU A 473 -24.21 23.38 -16.94
CA LEU A 473 -25.49 22.74 -16.61
C LEU A 473 -26.48 23.76 -16.03
N THR A 474 -27.70 23.84 -16.57
CA THR A 474 -28.76 24.67 -16.00
C THR A 474 -29.69 23.86 -15.09
N VAL A 475 -29.87 24.38 -13.87
CA VAL A 475 -30.90 23.95 -12.92
C VAL A 475 -31.98 25.03 -12.92
N ASN A 476 -33.13 24.74 -13.52
CA ASN A 476 -34.32 25.59 -13.44
C ASN A 476 -35.05 25.30 -12.12
N ILE A 477 -35.54 26.35 -11.47
CA ILE A 477 -36.20 26.28 -10.16
C ILE A 477 -37.55 26.98 -10.26
N SER A 478 -38.59 26.32 -9.78
CA SER A 478 -39.98 26.77 -9.84
C SER A 478 -40.74 26.45 -8.55
N TYR A 479 -41.79 27.24 -8.28
CA TYR A 479 -42.56 27.20 -7.03
C TYR A 479 -44.07 27.32 -7.31
N ASP A 480 -44.90 26.56 -6.60
CA ASP A 480 -46.38 26.68 -6.69
C ASP A 480 -46.90 28.04 -6.19
N ASP A 481 -46.31 28.57 -5.12
CA ASP A 481 -46.74 29.79 -4.43
C ASP A 481 -46.07 31.08 -4.95
N ASN A 482 -45.01 30.96 -5.75
CA ASN A 482 -44.21 32.06 -6.24
C ASN A 482 -43.95 31.94 -7.76
N PRO A 483 -44.52 32.82 -8.60
CA PRO A 483 -44.35 32.75 -10.05
C PRO A 483 -42.93 33.10 -10.53
N LYS A 484 -42.01 33.49 -9.64
CA LYS A 484 -40.60 33.70 -9.97
C LYS A 484 -39.93 32.35 -10.28
N LYS A 485 -39.66 32.10 -11.56
CA LYS A 485 -38.65 31.10 -11.96
C LYS A 485 -37.24 31.66 -11.75
N ASP A 486 -36.32 30.78 -11.39
CA ASP A 486 -34.89 31.06 -11.26
C ASP A 486 -34.10 30.00 -12.04
N THR A 487 -32.95 30.36 -12.61
CA THR A 487 -32.10 29.41 -13.32
C THR A 487 -30.67 29.56 -12.83
N GLN A 488 -30.16 28.53 -12.15
CA GLN A 488 -28.79 28.48 -11.67
C GLN A 488 -27.92 27.74 -12.69
N LEU A 489 -26.69 28.22 -12.88
CA LEU A 489 -25.68 27.58 -13.72
C LEU A 489 -24.69 26.84 -12.81
N LEU A 490 -24.48 25.55 -13.08
CA LEU A 490 -23.44 24.74 -12.46
C LEU A 490 -22.34 24.46 -13.48
N ILE A 491 -21.08 24.68 -13.10
CA ILE A 491 -19.91 24.31 -13.90
C ILE A 491 -19.44 22.93 -13.43
N LEU A 492 -19.84 21.88 -14.14
CA LEU A 492 -19.38 20.51 -13.87
C LEU A 492 -18.03 20.28 -14.57
N PRO A 493 -16.92 19.99 -13.86
CA PRO A 493 -15.67 19.56 -14.48
C PRO A 493 -15.86 18.40 -15.47
N GLY A 494 -15.17 18.49 -16.62
CA GLY A 494 -15.14 17.43 -17.62
C GLY A 494 -14.11 16.36 -17.27
N ASN A 495 -14.48 15.08 -17.43
CA ASN A 495 -13.69 13.91 -17.02
C ASN A 495 -13.11 14.01 -15.58
N PRO A 496 -13.94 14.24 -14.54
CA PRO A 496 -13.48 14.51 -13.18
C PRO A 496 -13.00 13.24 -12.46
N GLU A 497 -12.00 13.40 -11.61
CA GLU A 497 -11.42 12.32 -10.78
C GLU A 497 -12.21 12.20 -9.46
N ASP A 498 -12.29 13.29 -8.71
CA ASP A 498 -13.17 13.47 -7.56
C ASP A 498 -14.08 14.69 -7.79
N ILE A 499 -15.38 14.49 -7.60
CA ILE A 499 -16.42 15.52 -7.75
C ILE A 499 -16.80 16.10 -6.38
N SER A 500 -16.69 15.30 -5.32
CA SER A 500 -17.02 15.70 -3.95
C SER A 500 -16.11 16.81 -3.41
N ASN A 501 -14.89 16.89 -3.94
CA ASN A 501 -13.89 17.90 -3.62
C ASN A 501 -13.66 18.96 -4.73
N ASP A 502 -14.45 18.98 -5.82
CA ASP A 502 -14.35 20.07 -6.82
C ASP A 502 -14.92 21.38 -6.25
N SER A 503 -14.04 22.34 -5.98
CA SER A 503 -14.40 23.57 -5.28
C SER A 503 -15.25 24.54 -6.11
N VAL A 504 -15.32 24.39 -7.43
CA VAL A 504 -16.21 25.20 -8.29
C VAL A 504 -17.60 24.58 -8.29
N PHE A 505 -17.68 23.28 -8.62
CA PHE A 505 -18.94 22.56 -8.72
C PHE A 505 -19.68 22.50 -7.38
N GLN A 506 -19.00 22.19 -6.27
CA GLN A 506 -19.64 22.16 -4.96
C GLN A 506 -20.12 23.55 -4.49
N SER A 507 -19.40 24.62 -4.87
CA SER A 507 -19.76 26.01 -4.61
C SER A 507 -20.96 26.48 -5.45
N ASP A 508 -21.08 25.99 -6.69
CA ASP A 508 -22.28 26.18 -7.50
C ASP A 508 -23.49 25.45 -6.90
N LEU A 509 -23.30 24.21 -6.42
CA LEU A 509 -24.37 23.46 -5.75
C LEU A 509 -24.83 24.09 -4.43
N ASP A 510 -23.97 24.80 -3.69
CA ASP A 510 -24.35 25.49 -2.45
C ASP A 510 -25.25 26.72 -2.67
N LYS A 511 -25.44 27.16 -3.93
CA LYS A 511 -26.37 28.24 -4.31
C LYS A 511 -27.81 27.74 -4.50
N LEU A 512 -28.02 26.42 -4.55
CA LEU A 512 -29.33 25.79 -4.70
C LEU A 512 -30.13 25.85 -3.37
N PRO A 513 -31.47 25.79 -3.40
CA PRO A 513 -32.33 25.85 -2.21
C PRO A 513 -32.34 24.54 -1.41
N ASN A 514 -31.15 24.06 -1.02
CA ASN A 514 -30.88 22.74 -0.44
C ASN A 514 -31.52 22.46 0.92
N ASN A 515 -32.05 23.48 1.60
CA ASN A 515 -32.74 23.37 2.88
C ASN A 515 -34.26 23.23 2.75
N ASN A 516 -34.82 23.46 1.55
CA ASN A 516 -36.27 23.54 1.34
C ASN A 516 -36.89 22.14 1.19
N GLN A 517 -37.63 21.72 2.23
CA GLN A 517 -38.23 20.39 2.32
C GLN A 517 -39.45 20.18 1.41
N THR A 518 -39.80 21.16 0.57
CA THR A 518 -41.01 21.11 -0.27
C THR A 518 -40.76 20.65 -1.72
N LEU A 519 -39.58 20.12 -2.02
CA LEU A 519 -39.21 19.55 -3.33
C LEU A 519 -40.22 18.47 -3.75
N ASP A 520 -40.75 18.60 -4.96
CA ASP A 520 -41.74 17.68 -5.53
C ASP A 520 -41.06 16.60 -6.36
N PHE A 521 -40.98 15.40 -5.78
CA PHE A 521 -40.43 14.18 -6.39
C PHE A 521 -41.09 13.73 -7.70
N LYS A 522 -42.32 14.19 -7.98
CA LYS A 522 -43.06 13.83 -9.19
C LYS A 522 -42.90 14.89 -10.28
N ASN A 523 -42.87 16.16 -9.91
CA ASN A 523 -42.78 17.29 -10.83
C ASN A 523 -41.33 17.76 -11.08
N THR A 524 -40.35 17.18 -10.39
CA THR A 524 -38.91 17.39 -10.65
C THR A 524 -38.38 16.36 -11.67
N SER A 525 -37.78 16.85 -12.75
CA SER A 525 -37.23 16.05 -13.86
C SER A 525 -35.73 16.28 -14.07
N PHE A 526 -35.03 15.21 -14.46
CA PHE A 526 -33.62 15.20 -14.86
C PHE A 526 -33.49 14.88 -16.34
N TYR A 527 -32.61 15.60 -17.03
CA TYR A 527 -32.39 15.49 -18.47
C TYR A 527 -30.98 14.99 -18.77
N LEU A 528 -30.86 13.73 -19.18
CA LEU A 528 -29.56 13.06 -19.34
C LEU A 528 -29.12 12.92 -20.80
N SER A 529 -29.97 13.32 -21.75
CA SER A 529 -29.76 13.22 -23.21
C SER A 529 -28.57 14.00 -23.79
N ALA A 530 -27.93 14.87 -22.99
CA ALA A 530 -26.64 15.50 -23.34
C ALA A 530 -25.42 14.60 -23.05
N PHE A 531 -25.61 13.54 -22.25
CA PHE A 531 -24.57 12.61 -21.83
C PHE A 531 -24.77 11.20 -22.42
N SER A 532 -26.03 10.75 -22.57
CA SER A 532 -26.39 9.49 -23.21
C SER A 532 -26.66 9.63 -24.71
N ASN A 533 -26.43 8.56 -25.48
CA ASN A 533 -26.90 8.46 -26.87
C ASN A 533 -28.42 8.23 -26.97
N GLU A 534 -29.08 7.95 -25.85
CA GLU A 534 -30.54 7.76 -25.73
C GLU A 534 -31.19 9.00 -25.11
N ALA A 535 -32.39 9.34 -25.57
CA ALA A 535 -33.17 10.46 -25.05
C ALA A 535 -33.89 10.05 -23.77
N SER A 536 -33.28 10.33 -22.61
CA SER A 536 -33.83 10.06 -21.28
C SER A 536 -34.17 11.35 -20.52
N GLU A 537 -35.46 11.50 -20.24
CA GLU A 537 -35.97 12.28 -19.11
C GLU A 537 -36.33 11.30 -18.00
N SER A 538 -35.95 11.58 -16.76
CA SER A 538 -36.31 10.78 -15.59
C SER A 538 -36.84 11.66 -14.46
N HIS A 539 -37.97 11.27 -13.87
CA HIS A 539 -38.49 11.95 -12.69
C HIS A 539 -37.70 11.54 -11.44
N LEU A 540 -37.56 12.46 -10.48
CA LEU A 540 -36.79 12.25 -9.25
C LEU A 540 -37.18 10.96 -8.51
N ILE A 541 -38.46 10.63 -8.46
CA ILE A 541 -38.95 9.40 -7.80
C ILE A 541 -38.43 8.09 -8.41
N ASP A 542 -38.09 8.05 -9.70
CA ASP A 542 -37.55 6.84 -10.35
C ASP A 542 -36.03 6.86 -10.40
N PHE A 543 -35.41 8.04 -10.48
CA PHE A 543 -33.97 8.21 -10.27
C PHE A 543 -33.55 7.81 -8.84
N ALA A 544 -34.24 8.29 -7.80
CA ALA A 544 -33.87 8.05 -6.41
C ALA A 544 -33.84 6.54 -6.08
N LYS A 545 -34.83 5.77 -6.56
CA LYS A 545 -34.85 4.30 -6.45
C LYS A 545 -33.66 3.64 -7.15
N PHE A 546 -33.24 4.16 -8.31
CA PHE A 546 -32.16 3.60 -9.11
C PHE A 546 -30.79 3.80 -8.45
N VAL A 547 -30.53 4.96 -7.84
CA VAL A 547 -29.27 5.24 -7.11
C VAL A 547 -29.31 4.93 -5.60
N GLY A 548 -30.42 4.38 -5.10
CA GLY A 548 -30.56 4.04 -3.67
C GLY A 548 -30.68 5.23 -2.72
N LEU A 549 -31.04 6.42 -3.23
CA LEU A 549 -31.39 7.57 -2.40
C LEU A 549 -32.74 7.34 -1.69
N SER A 550 -32.94 8.00 -0.55
CA SER A 550 -34.24 8.01 0.11
C SER A 550 -35.28 8.73 -0.75
N ASP A 551 -36.50 8.19 -0.77
CA ASP A 551 -37.72 8.82 -1.28
C ASP A 551 -38.20 10.04 -0.45
N THR A 552 -37.43 10.42 0.58
CA THR A 552 -37.60 11.65 1.38
C THR A 552 -36.41 12.62 1.30
N GLU A 553 -35.38 12.33 0.50
CA GLU A 553 -34.26 13.27 0.30
C GLU A 553 -34.70 14.49 -0.51
N THR A 554 -34.61 15.68 0.09
CA THR A 554 -35.03 16.96 -0.52
C THR A 554 -33.87 17.90 -0.84
N ASN A 555 -32.66 17.54 -0.42
CA ASN A 555 -31.46 18.33 -0.64
C ASN A 555 -30.95 18.14 -2.08
N LEU A 556 -31.17 19.16 -2.92
CA LEU A 556 -30.86 19.10 -4.35
C LEU A 556 -29.35 18.90 -4.63
N LYS A 557 -28.46 19.42 -3.77
CA LYS A 557 -27.01 19.17 -3.82
C LYS A 557 -26.67 17.69 -3.57
N VAL A 558 -27.33 17.01 -2.64
CA VAL A 558 -27.13 15.56 -2.41
C VAL A 558 -27.59 14.77 -3.63
N ILE A 559 -28.79 15.07 -4.15
CA ILE A 559 -29.38 14.41 -5.33
C ILE A 559 -28.49 14.58 -6.57
N ILE A 560 -28.03 15.81 -6.85
CA ILE A 560 -27.19 16.09 -8.01
C ILE A 560 -25.81 15.44 -7.87
N ASN A 561 -25.17 15.46 -6.70
CA ASN A 561 -23.89 14.77 -6.50
C ASN A 561 -24.02 13.26 -6.81
N ALA A 562 -25.06 12.59 -6.29
CA ALA A 562 -25.31 11.17 -6.58
C ALA A 562 -25.55 10.89 -8.07
N LEU A 563 -26.27 11.76 -8.79
CA LEU A 563 -26.47 11.65 -10.24
C LEU A 563 -25.15 11.83 -11.01
N VAL A 564 -24.34 12.80 -10.62
CA VAL A 564 -23.10 13.12 -11.33
C VAL A 564 -22.01 12.07 -11.06
N ASP A 565 -21.95 11.48 -9.87
CA ASP A 565 -21.09 10.31 -9.62
C ASP A 565 -21.55 9.07 -10.42
N LEU A 566 -22.85 8.86 -10.64
CA LEU A 566 -23.33 7.84 -11.58
C LEU A 566 -22.86 8.12 -13.01
N LEU A 567 -23.00 9.37 -13.50
CA LEU A 567 -22.50 9.77 -14.84
C LEU A 567 -20.97 9.61 -14.96
N LYS A 568 -20.22 9.82 -13.87
CA LYS A 568 -18.77 9.54 -13.78
C LYS A 568 -18.47 8.05 -13.90
N GLN A 569 -19.15 7.21 -13.11
CA GLN A 569 -18.97 5.75 -13.12
C GLN A 569 -19.26 5.13 -14.49
N GLN A 570 -20.29 5.63 -15.19
CA GLN A 570 -20.63 5.22 -16.55
C GLN A 570 -19.73 5.83 -17.64
N GLY A 571 -18.69 6.59 -17.27
CA GLY A 571 -17.75 7.24 -18.20
C GLY A 571 -18.35 8.35 -19.07
N MET A 572 -19.58 8.77 -18.81
CA MET A 572 -20.36 9.67 -19.68
C MET A 572 -19.81 11.11 -19.67
N LEU A 573 -19.11 11.49 -18.60
CA LEU A 573 -18.44 12.79 -18.44
C LEU A 573 -17.09 12.89 -19.20
N SER A 574 -16.62 11.81 -19.84
CA SER A 574 -15.29 11.74 -20.46
C SER A 574 -15.10 12.59 -21.72
N LYS A 575 -16.19 13.03 -22.38
CA LYS A 575 -16.14 13.84 -23.61
C LYS A 575 -15.92 15.34 -23.34
N GLY A 576 -16.35 15.82 -22.18
CA GLY A 576 -16.47 17.26 -21.88
C GLY A 576 -17.64 17.93 -22.61
N GLY A 577 -17.92 19.18 -22.22
CA GLY A 577 -18.94 20.01 -22.86
C GLY A 577 -18.48 20.64 -24.17
N ASP A 578 -19.40 20.98 -25.07
CA ASP A 578 -19.11 21.81 -26.25
C ASP A 578 -18.88 23.29 -25.85
N GLY A 579 -19.61 23.73 -24.82
CA GLY A 579 -19.67 25.09 -24.26
C GLY A 579 -21.10 25.64 -24.18
N SER A 580 -22.08 24.95 -24.78
CA SER A 580 -23.50 25.30 -24.72
C SER A 580 -24.09 25.00 -23.34
N PRO A 581 -25.05 25.80 -22.84
CA PRO A 581 -25.85 25.43 -21.68
C PRO A 581 -26.70 24.19 -21.97
N ILE A 582 -26.56 23.18 -21.12
CA ILE A 582 -27.32 21.93 -21.13
C ILE A 582 -28.43 22.05 -20.09
N ASN A 583 -29.69 21.85 -20.47
CA ASN A 583 -30.72 21.69 -19.45
C ASN A 583 -30.51 20.36 -18.73
N PHE A 584 -30.44 20.41 -17.40
CA PHE A 584 -30.01 19.26 -16.59
C PHE A 584 -31.05 18.88 -15.54
N VAL A 585 -31.63 19.87 -14.85
CA VAL A 585 -32.69 19.66 -13.85
C VAL A 585 -33.75 20.75 -13.99
N ASP A 586 -35.02 20.34 -14.09
CA ASP A 586 -36.16 21.21 -13.80
C ASP A 586 -36.69 20.82 -12.41
N ALA A 587 -36.35 21.62 -11.40
CA ALA A 587 -36.71 21.42 -10.00
C ALA A 587 -38.01 22.18 -9.65
N HIS A 588 -38.92 21.48 -8.97
CA HIS A 588 -40.23 22.01 -8.59
C HIS A 588 -40.42 21.93 -7.07
N TYR A 589 -40.75 23.04 -6.43
CA TYR A 589 -41.00 23.16 -5.00
C TYR A 589 -42.45 23.61 -4.75
N LYS A 590 -43.05 23.22 -3.61
CA LYS A 590 -44.43 23.64 -3.27
C LYS A 590 -44.49 24.95 -2.52
N THR A 591 -43.37 25.42 -1.97
CA THR A 591 -43.30 26.65 -1.18
C THR A 591 -41.97 27.37 -1.40
N TYR A 592 -42.01 28.68 -1.57
CA TYR A 592 -40.82 29.51 -1.66
C TYR A 592 -40.28 29.83 -0.27
N GLU A 593 -39.22 29.13 0.12
CA GLU A 593 -38.41 29.50 1.28
C GLU A 593 -37.33 30.51 0.89
N ALA A 594 -37.33 31.66 1.55
CA ALA A 594 -36.28 32.66 1.36
C ALA A 594 -34.93 32.14 1.92
N PRO A 595 -33.80 32.36 1.22
CA PRO A 595 -32.48 31.95 1.72
C PRO A 595 -32.21 32.49 3.12
N ALA A 596 -31.70 31.64 4.00
CA ALA A 596 -31.37 32.02 5.36
C ALA A 596 -30.35 33.16 5.36
N VAL A 597 -30.77 34.37 5.77
CA VAL A 597 -29.91 35.54 5.79
C VAL A 597 -28.84 35.33 6.86
N THR A 598 -27.62 34.99 6.44
CA THR A 598 -26.46 35.02 7.31
C THR A 598 -26.26 36.45 7.81
N PRO A 599 -26.31 36.70 9.14
CA PRO A 599 -26.05 38.04 9.66
C PRO A 599 -24.61 38.44 9.29
N PRO A 600 -24.35 39.71 8.97
CA PRO A 600 -23.03 40.14 8.55
C PRO A 600 -22.01 39.82 9.64
N VAL A 601 -20.91 39.17 9.25
CA VAL A 601 -19.81 38.87 10.17
C VAL A 601 -19.21 40.20 10.62
N HIS A 602 -19.59 40.63 11.82
CA HIS A 602 -18.94 41.75 12.49
C HIS A 602 -17.50 41.36 12.78
N ASN A 603 -16.58 41.86 11.95
CA ASN A 603 -15.15 41.87 12.23
C ASN A 603 -14.92 42.72 13.49
N GLY A 604 -14.95 42.06 14.65
CA GLY A 604 -14.69 42.64 15.96
C GLY A 604 -13.23 43.05 16.10
N GLY A 605 -12.88 44.20 15.52
CA GLY A 605 -11.58 44.81 15.71
C GLY A 605 -11.36 45.07 17.20
N SER A 606 -10.41 44.36 17.80
CA SER A 606 -10.15 44.41 19.24
C SER A 606 -9.57 45.76 19.65
N SER A 607 -10.43 46.67 20.09
CA SER A 607 -10.03 47.95 20.70
C SER A 607 -9.83 47.76 22.21
N SER A 608 -8.61 47.40 22.60
CA SER A 608 -8.21 47.41 24.00
C SER A 608 -8.28 48.82 24.57
N ASN A 609 -9.24 49.09 25.44
CA ASN A 609 -9.15 50.25 26.32
C ASN A 609 -9.74 49.94 27.70
N SER A 610 -8.89 49.96 28.72
CA SER A 610 -9.27 49.66 30.11
C SER A 610 -9.82 50.90 30.81
N SER A 611 -11.02 50.79 31.38
CA SER A 611 -11.46 51.70 32.45
C SER A 611 -12.14 50.88 33.56
N ASN A 612 -11.71 51.09 34.80
CA ASN A 612 -12.26 50.44 35.98
C ASN A 612 -12.04 51.32 37.22
N SER A 613 -13.09 52.01 37.68
CA SER A 613 -13.23 52.38 39.10
C SER A 613 -14.60 52.99 39.42
N SER A 614 -15.05 52.70 40.65
CA SER A 614 -15.95 53.51 41.51
C SER A 614 -17.31 53.94 40.96
N ALA A 615 -18.31 53.17 41.39
CA ALA A 615 -19.72 53.52 41.49
C ALA A 615 -20.04 54.86 42.18
N THR A 616 -21.22 55.41 41.88
CA THR A 616 -22.13 55.99 42.89
C THR A 616 -23.58 55.83 42.41
N GLU A 617 -24.54 55.90 43.34
CA GLU A 617 -25.97 55.54 43.16
C GLU A 617 -26.87 56.81 43.28
N PRO A 618 -28.22 56.75 43.27
CA PRO A 618 -29.03 57.00 42.07
C PRO A 618 -29.93 58.27 42.14
N ASP A 619 -30.77 58.43 41.11
CA ASP A 619 -32.05 59.16 41.04
C ASP A 619 -32.16 60.61 41.56
N ARG A 620 -32.46 61.54 40.64
CA ARG A 620 -33.75 62.27 40.65
C ARG A 620 -34.03 63.12 39.41
N GLU A 621 -35.27 63.06 38.94
CA GLU A 621 -35.96 64.20 38.30
C GLU A 621 -36.27 65.27 39.36
N VAL A 622 -36.20 66.56 38.99
CA VAL A 622 -37.21 67.62 39.24
C VAL A 622 -36.88 68.83 38.33
N ASP A 623 -37.78 69.09 37.38
CA ASP A 623 -38.32 70.36 36.86
C ASP A 623 -37.50 71.66 36.64
N ASP A 624 -37.97 72.36 35.58
CA ASP A 624 -38.12 73.81 35.39
C ASP A 624 -36.99 74.75 34.87
N VAL A 625 -37.16 75.11 33.59
CA VAL A 625 -37.33 76.49 33.05
C VAL A 625 -36.20 77.52 33.28
N ASN A 626 -35.27 77.61 32.31
CA ASN A 626 -35.27 78.65 31.25
C ASN A 626 -34.21 78.36 30.17
#